data_AF-A0A4Y9KUV4-F1
#
_entry.id   AF-A0A4Y9KUV4-F1
#
_cell.length_a   1.000
_cell.length_b   1.000
_cell.length_c   1.000
_cell.angle_alpha   90.00
_cell.angle_beta   90.00
_cell.angle_gamma   90.00
#
_symmetry.space_group_name_H-M   'P 1'
#
loop_
_entity.id
_entity.type
_entity.pdbx_description
1 polymer ?
#
loop_
_entity_poly.entity_id
_entity_poly.type
_entity_poly.pdbx_seq_one_letter_code
_entity_poly.pdbx_strand_id
1 'polypeptide(L)'
;MQNFAGAPPIIARPETDSRQLIAADLRALITGIESSMRLIDAAMMEASALETGPARGDPAGSADIFVLDDVTPRYATASAALNACRAGLGHALRCLSDSGNPA
;
A
#
# COMPACT_ATOMS: atom_id res chain seq x y z
N MET A 1 34.92 29.96 -43.26
CA MET A 1 33.88 30.02 -42.20
C MET A 1 32.98 28.81 -42.37
N GLN A 2 33.10 27.80 -41.50
CA GLN A 2 32.23 26.62 -41.49
C GLN A 2 31.52 26.58 -40.14
N ASN A 3 30.20 26.79 -40.16
CA ASN A 3 29.37 26.80 -38.96
C ASN A 3 28.93 25.37 -38.66
N PHE A 4 29.58 24.72 -37.69
CA PHE A 4 29.06 23.50 -37.06
C PHE A 4 27.95 23.90 -36.09
N ALA A 5 26.71 23.88 -36.54
CA ALA A 5 25.55 23.86 -35.66
C ALA A 5 25.48 22.46 -35.03
N GLY A 6 26.26 22.25 -33.97
CA GLY A 6 26.12 21.10 -33.09
C GLY A 6 24.78 21.20 -32.39
N ALA A 7 23.78 20.50 -32.90
CA ALA A 7 22.59 20.21 -32.12
C ALA A 7 23.07 19.55 -30.80
N PRO A 8 22.61 20.02 -29.63
CA PRO A 8 22.97 19.37 -28.38
C PRO A 8 22.56 17.89 -28.48
N PRO A 9 23.39 16.96 -28.01
CA PRO A 9 22.99 15.57 -27.99
C PRO A 9 21.67 15.51 -27.23
N ILE A 10 20.64 14.95 -27.86
CA ILE A 10 19.44 14.55 -27.15
C ILE A 10 19.95 13.55 -26.12
N ILE A 11 20.14 14.01 -24.88
CA ILE A 11 20.48 13.14 -23.77
C ILE A 11 19.24 12.26 -23.62
N ALA A 12 19.27 11.11 -24.30
CA ALA A 12 18.42 10.00 -23.96
C ALA A 12 18.74 9.73 -22.50
N ARG A 13 17.88 10.22 -21.59
CA ARG A 13 17.91 9.80 -20.19
C ARG A 13 17.94 8.28 -20.28
N PRO A 14 18.95 7.58 -19.73
CA PRO A 14 19.02 6.15 -19.87
C PRO A 14 17.67 5.59 -19.45
N GLU A 15 16.98 4.87 -20.33
CA GLU A 15 15.68 4.29 -19.98
C GLU A 15 15.80 3.46 -18.69
N THR A 16 16.98 2.89 -18.46
CA THR A 16 17.45 2.27 -17.23
C THR A 16 17.26 3.15 -15.99
N ASP A 17 17.65 4.42 -16.02
CA ASP A 17 17.51 5.34 -14.88
C ASP A 17 16.03 5.62 -14.60
N SER A 18 15.21 5.73 -15.64
CA SER A 18 13.77 5.95 -15.52
C SER A 18 13.07 4.73 -14.92
N ARG A 19 13.40 3.52 -15.40
CA ARG A 19 12.86 2.26 -14.85
C ARG A 19 13.29 2.06 -13.40
N GLN A 20 14.52 2.41 -13.05
CA GLN A 20 15.02 2.33 -11.67
C GLN A 20 14.31 3.32 -10.73
N LEU A 21 14.05 4.55 -11.19
CA LEU A 21 13.28 5.54 -10.43
C LEU A 21 11.84 5.05 -10.18
N ILE A 22 11.18 4.53 -11.21
CA ILE A 22 9.83 3.95 -11.07
C ILE A 22 9.88 2.75 -10.11
N ALA A 23 10.88 1.87 -10.23
CA ALA A 23 11.02 0.73 -9.33
C ALA A 23 11.33 1.14 -7.87
N ALA A 24 11.98 2.28 -7.65
CA ALA A 24 12.16 2.84 -6.31
C ALA A 24 10.84 3.36 -5.73
N ASP A 25 10.06 4.09 -6.53
CA ASP A 25 8.75 4.61 -6.14
C ASP A 25 7.76 3.48 -5.79
N LEU A 26 7.66 2.46 -6.64
CA LEU A 26 6.80 1.30 -6.40
C LEU A 26 7.19 0.55 -5.11
N ARG A 27 8.48 0.46 -4.77
CA ARG A 27 8.95 -0.12 -3.50
C ARG A 27 8.56 0.74 -2.29
N ALA A 28 8.60 2.06 -2.43
CA ALA A 28 8.14 2.98 -1.39
C ALA A 28 6.62 2.82 -1.15
N LEU A 29 5.82 2.70 -2.22
CA LEU A 29 4.38 2.45 -2.13
C LEU A 29 4.07 1.11 -1.44
N ILE A 30 4.81 0.04 -1.76
CA ILE A 30 4.66 -1.26 -1.07
C ILE A 30 4.91 -1.10 0.43
N THR A 31 5.97 -0.38 0.82
CA THR A 31 6.27 -0.12 2.24
C THR A 31 5.13 0.65 2.91
N GLY A 32 4.55 1.65 2.24
CA GLY A 32 3.41 2.40 2.73
C GLY A 32 2.15 1.55 2.91
N ILE A 33 1.90 0.62 1.98
CA ILE A 33 0.80 -0.36 2.09
C ILE A 33 1.01 -1.28 3.29
N GLU A 34 2.23 -1.80 3.47
CA GLU A 34 2.55 -2.66 4.61
C GLU A 34 2.39 -1.93 5.96
N SER A 35 2.73 -0.64 6.02
CA SER A 35 2.46 0.20 7.19
C SER A 35 0.96 0.36 7.44
N SER A 36 0.18 0.64 6.39
CA SER A 36 -1.28 0.79 6.49
C SER A 36 -1.97 -0.50 6.97
N MET A 37 -1.51 -1.66 6.50
CA MET A 37 -2.00 -2.96 6.97
C MET A 37 -1.74 -3.16 8.47
N ARG A 38 -0.54 -2.79 8.97
CA ARG A 38 -0.24 -2.86 10.42
C ARG A 38 -1.14 -1.96 11.26
N LEU A 39 -1.49 -0.78 10.75
CA LEU A 39 -2.44 0.12 11.42
C LEU A 39 -3.85 -0.49 11.46
N ILE A 40 -4.27 -1.16 10.39
CA ILE A 40 -5.54 -1.90 10.37
C ILE A 40 -5.51 -3.06 11.37
N ASP A 41 -4.45 -3.85 11.41
CA ASP A 41 -4.30 -4.94 12.38
C ASP A 41 -4.35 -4.45 13.82
N ALA A 42 -3.66 -3.34 14.13
CA ALA A 42 -3.71 -2.72 15.45
C ALA A 42 -5.13 -2.22 15.79
N ALA A 43 -5.82 -1.57 14.85
CA ALA A 43 -7.19 -1.10 15.05
C ALA A 43 -8.18 -2.25 15.30
N MET A 44 -8.02 -3.38 14.62
CA MET A 44 -8.83 -4.58 14.85
C MET A 44 -8.56 -5.19 16.24
N MET A 45 -7.30 -5.23 16.68
CA MET A 45 -6.96 -5.73 18.02
C MET A 45 -7.54 -4.84 19.14
N GLU A 46 -7.43 -3.53 19.02
CA GLU A 46 -8.03 -2.58 19.98
C GLU A 46 -9.57 -2.71 20.04
N ALA A 47 -10.24 -2.84 18.89
CA ALA A 47 -11.68 -3.06 18.84
C ALA A 47 -12.10 -4.34 19.57
N SER A 48 -11.32 -5.42 19.43
CA SER A 48 -11.59 -6.68 20.13
C SER A 48 -11.27 -6.65 21.63
N ALA A 49 -10.30 -5.83 22.05
CA ALA A 49 -9.95 -5.67 23.46
C ALA A 49 -11.03 -4.92 24.25
N LEU A 50 -11.71 -3.95 23.60
CA LEU A 50 -12.82 -3.21 24.19
C LEU A 50 -14.06 -4.10 24.46
N GLU A 51 -14.25 -5.16 23.67
CA GLU A 51 -15.31 -6.17 23.86
C GLU A 51 -15.10 -7.03 25.12
N THR A 52 -13.86 -7.14 25.63
CA THR A 52 -13.51 -8.00 26.79
C THR A 52 -13.20 -7.19 28.06
N GLY A 53 -13.45 -5.88 28.06
CA GLY A 53 -13.46 -5.07 29.30
C GLY A 53 -14.54 -5.55 30.26
N PRO A 54 -14.36 -5.48 31.59
CA PRO A 54 -15.30 -6.08 32.53
C PRO A 54 -16.68 -5.51 32.26
N ALA A 55 -17.61 -6.40 31.89
CA ALA A 55 -19.04 -6.14 31.92
C ALA A 55 -19.36 -5.57 33.31
N ARG A 56 -19.37 -4.24 33.39
CA ARG A 56 -19.74 -3.51 34.58
C ARG A 56 -21.24 -3.64 34.62
N GLY A 57 -21.68 -4.75 35.21
CA GLY A 57 -23.08 -5.04 35.42
C GLY A 57 -23.73 -3.87 36.13
N ASP A 58 -24.63 -3.19 35.42
CA ASP A 58 -25.77 -2.55 36.03
C ASP A 58 -27.01 -3.02 35.24
N PRO A 59 -27.93 -3.81 35.84
CA PRO A 59 -29.09 -4.37 35.15
C PRO A 59 -30.28 -3.37 35.06
N ALA A 60 -30.02 -2.07 35.10
CA ALA A 60 -31.06 -1.05 35.16
C ALA A 60 -30.94 -0.04 34.02
N GLY A 61 -31.53 -0.40 32.87
CA GLY A 61 -31.98 0.59 31.88
C GLY A 61 -31.06 0.74 30.67
N SER A 62 -31.50 0.14 29.57
CA SER A 62 -31.12 0.50 28.20
C SER A 62 -29.62 0.41 27.91
N ALA A 63 -29.07 -0.80 27.96
CA ALA A 63 -27.83 -1.10 27.27
C ALA A 63 -28.07 -0.89 25.77
N ASP A 64 -27.54 0.22 25.24
CA ASP A 64 -27.38 0.43 23.81
C ASP A 64 -26.40 -0.66 23.33
N ILE A 65 -26.95 -1.76 22.83
CA ILE A 65 -26.18 -2.87 22.28
C ILE A 65 -25.59 -2.36 20.97
N PHE A 66 -24.39 -1.77 21.06
CA PHE A 66 -23.61 -1.39 19.90
C PHE A 66 -23.09 -2.66 19.22
N VAL A 67 -23.84 -3.18 18.25
CA VAL A 67 -23.38 -4.27 17.38
C VAL A 67 -22.27 -3.69 16.48
N LEU A 68 -21.02 -3.74 16.95
CA LEU A 68 -19.83 -3.29 16.22
C LEU A 68 -19.41 -4.24 15.08
N ASP A 69 -20.23 -5.23 14.74
CA ASP A 69 -19.94 -6.22 13.68
C ASP A 69 -19.80 -5.57 12.29
N ASP A 70 -20.19 -4.31 12.11
CA ASP A 70 -19.96 -3.56 10.86
C ASP A 70 -18.52 -3.06 10.67
N VAL A 71 -17.69 -3.03 11.73
CA VAL A 71 -16.33 -2.47 11.67
C VAL A 71 -15.31 -3.51 11.18
N THR A 72 -15.43 -4.75 11.64
CA THR A 72 -14.53 -5.86 11.24
C THR A 72 -14.58 -6.18 9.74
N PRO A 73 -15.76 -6.25 9.07
CA PRO A 73 -15.87 -6.44 7.62
C PRO A 73 -15.25 -5.30 6.82
N ARG A 74 -15.29 -4.06 7.34
CA ARG A 74 -14.70 -2.89 6.66
C ARG A 74 -13.18 -2.94 6.69
N TYR A 75 -12.58 -3.28 7.83
CA TYR A 75 -11.14 -3.48 7.94
C TYR A 75 -10.68 -4.70 7.13
N ALA A 76 -11.43 -5.80 7.13
CA ALA A 76 -11.15 -6.96 6.28
C ALA A 76 -11.18 -6.60 4.78
N THR A 77 -12.18 -5.81 4.35
CA THR A 77 -12.29 -5.33 2.96
C THR A 77 -11.11 -4.41 2.60
N ALA A 78 -10.74 -3.49 3.49
CA ALA A 78 -9.58 -2.62 3.28
C ALA A 78 -8.27 -3.42 3.18
N SER A 79 -8.07 -4.41 4.06
CA SER A 79 -6.91 -5.31 4.01
C SER A 79 -6.88 -6.15 2.74
N ALA A 80 -8.02 -6.62 2.24
CA ALA A 80 -8.10 -7.33 0.96
C ALA A 80 -7.71 -6.43 -0.23
N ALA A 81 -8.23 -5.19 -0.27
CA ALA A 81 -7.88 -4.23 -1.30
C ALA A 81 -6.39 -3.85 -1.27
N LEU A 82 -5.83 -3.62 -0.08
CA LEU A 82 -4.40 -3.34 0.10
C LEU A 82 -3.51 -4.51 -0.35
N ASN A 83 -3.91 -5.76 -0.09
CA ASN A 83 -3.22 -6.94 -0.58
C ASN A 83 -3.26 -7.05 -2.11
N ALA A 84 -4.40 -6.77 -2.74
CA ALA A 84 -4.52 -6.73 -4.19
C ALA A 84 -3.60 -5.65 -4.80
N CYS A 85 -3.56 -4.46 -4.20
CA CYS A 85 -2.62 -3.40 -4.59
C CYS A 85 -1.17 -3.85 -4.46
N ARG A 86 -0.79 -4.47 -3.35
CA ARG A 86 0.57 -4.99 -3.12
C ARG A 86 0.96 -6.02 -4.19
N ALA A 87 0.05 -6.94 -4.54
CA ALA A 87 0.28 -7.92 -5.60
C ALA A 87 0.47 -7.25 -6.98
N GLY A 88 -0.35 -6.25 -7.31
CA GLY A 88 -0.23 -5.48 -8.55
C GLY A 88 1.08 -4.70 -8.66
N LEU A 89 1.50 -4.02 -7.58
CA LEU A 89 2.78 -3.31 -7.53
C LEU A 89 3.97 -4.27 -7.64
N GLY A 90 3.90 -5.44 -6.99
CA GLY A 90 4.90 -6.49 -7.11
C GLY A 90 5.03 -7.04 -8.54
N HIS A 91 3.91 -7.19 -9.24
CA HIS A 91 3.90 -7.56 -10.66
C HIS A 91 4.55 -6.47 -11.53
N ALA A 92 4.19 -5.20 -11.32
CA ALA A 92 4.80 -4.08 -12.04
C ALA A 92 6.33 -4.03 -11.87
N LEU A 93 6.84 -4.27 -10.65
CA LEU A 93 8.28 -4.37 -10.39
C LEU A 93 8.97 -5.50 -11.17
N ARG A 94 8.31 -6.65 -11.30
CA ARG A 94 8.84 -7.78 -12.08
C ARG A 94 8.92 -7.43 -13.56
N CYS A 95 7.89 -6.82 -14.12
CA CYS A 95 7.88 -6.38 -15.52
C CYS A 95 8.99 -5.34 -15.80
N LEU A 96 9.23 -4.42 -14.88
CA LEU A 96 10.34 -3.46 -15.00
C LEU A 96 11.71 -4.14 -14.96
N SER A 97 11.84 -5.24 -14.22
CA SER A 97 13.08 -6.02 -14.11
C SER A 97 13.33 -6.91 -15.34
N ASP A 98 12.29 -7.57 -15.86
CA ASP A 98 12.39 -8.45 -17.05
C ASP A 98 12.65 -7.66 -18.34
N SER A 99 12.22 -6.39 -18.41
CA SER A 99 12.42 -5.53 -19.58
C SER A 99 13.89 -5.15 -19.88
N GLY A 100 14.83 -5.52 -19.00
CA GLY A 100 16.25 -5.15 -19.08
C GLY A 100 17.19 -6.24 -19.59
N ASN A 101 16.70 -7.43 -19.92
CA ASN A 101 17.55 -8.54 -20.40
C ASN A 101 17.30 -8.78 -21.90
N PRO A 102 18.02 -8.08 -22.81
CA PRO A 102 18.00 -8.46 -24.21
C PRO A 102 18.70 -9.82 -24.35
N ALA A 103 17.97 -10.81 -24.85
CA ALA A 103 18.53 -12.08 -25.33
C ALA A 103 19.42 -11.85 -26.55
#